data_AF-A0AAU9NSS0-F1
#
_entry.id   AF-A0AAU9NSS0-F1
#
_cell.length_a   1.000
_cell.length_b   1.000
_cell.length_c   1.000
_cell.angle_alpha   90.00
_cell.angle_beta   90.00
_cell.angle_gamma   90.00
#
_symmetry.space_group_name_H-M   'P 1'
#
loop_
_entity.id
_entity.type
_entity.pdbx_description
1 polymer ?
#
loop_
_entity_poly.entity_id
_entity_poly.type
_entity_poly.pdbx_seq_one_letter_code
_entity_poly.pdbx_strand_id
1 'polypeptide(L)'
;MGEQTAHIWSSVDTPEDPSDTDVIEQEVTQTTIHTGGSIGFEEHCLKLKELTGEDPSFIDLYYKTHLTAKSKKIYFGGDKEAPVDFVNETSRVAIESYNKALSQKYGDDPT
;
A
#
# COMPACT_ATOMS: atom_id res chain seq x y z
N MET A 1 46.10 -3.38 6.46
CA MET A 1 46.62 -2.19 5.76
C MET A 1 47.31 -2.73 4.53
N GLY A 2 46.59 -2.82 3.41
CA GLY A 2 46.88 -2.01 2.22
C GLY A 2 47.75 -2.85 1.28
N GLU A 3 47.65 -2.86 -0.04
CA GLU A 3 46.98 -2.03 -1.02
C GLU A 3 46.81 -2.92 -2.27
N GLN A 4 45.72 -2.77 -3.02
CA GLN A 4 45.60 -3.35 -4.36
C GLN A 4 46.34 -2.45 -5.34
N THR A 5 47.27 -3.01 -6.10
CA THR A 5 47.91 -2.35 -7.26
C THR A 5 47.33 -2.95 -8.53
N ALA A 6 46.77 -2.08 -9.37
CA ALA A 6 46.08 -2.43 -10.61
C ALA A 6 47.03 -2.87 -11.72
N HIS A 7 46.62 -3.86 -12.52
CA HIS A 7 47.20 -4.11 -13.85
C HIS A 7 46.11 -4.39 -14.90
N ILE A 8 45.79 -3.30 -15.59
CA ILE A 8 45.53 -3.15 -17.03
C ILE A 8 45.87 -4.38 -17.91
N TRP A 9 44.90 -4.82 -18.71
CA TRP A 9 45.12 -5.54 -19.97
C TRP A 9 43.96 -5.19 -20.92
N SER A 10 44.17 -4.42 -21.99
CA SER A 10 44.78 -4.77 -23.28
C SER A 10 43.83 -5.59 -24.18
N SER A 11 43.26 -4.85 -25.13
CA SER A 11 42.71 -5.16 -26.46
C SER A 11 42.57 -6.60 -26.98
N VAL A 12 41.47 -6.72 -27.74
CA VAL A 12 41.28 -7.46 -29.00
C VAL A 12 41.14 -8.98 -28.90
N ASP A 13 39.95 -9.48 -29.24
CA ASP A 13 39.72 -10.16 -30.52
C ASP A 13 38.21 -10.40 -30.74
N THR A 14 37.72 -10.00 -31.91
CA THR A 14 36.39 -10.39 -32.42
C THR A 14 36.61 -11.36 -33.58
N PRO A 15 35.98 -12.53 -33.56
CA PRO A 15 35.46 -13.16 -34.79
C PRO A 15 33.96 -13.48 -34.60
N GLU A 16 33.05 -12.81 -35.30
CA GLU A 16 32.51 -13.11 -36.65
C GLU A 16 31.88 -14.52 -36.83
N ASP A 17 30.53 -14.51 -36.74
CA ASP A 17 29.51 -15.26 -37.50
C ASP A 17 29.06 -16.70 -37.09
N PRO A 18 27.82 -17.13 -37.43
CA PRO A 18 26.78 -17.47 -36.46
C PRO A 18 26.12 -18.83 -36.75
N SER A 19 26.11 -19.76 -35.82
CA SER A 19 25.35 -20.99 -36.05
C SER A 19 24.72 -21.47 -34.76
N ASP A 20 23.38 -21.38 -34.75
CA ASP A 20 22.46 -22.29 -34.08
C ASP A 20 22.86 -22.73 -32.68
N THR A 21 22.29 -22.05 -31.68
CA THR A 21 21.55 -22.74 -30.63
C THR A 21 20.60 -21.75 -29.96
N ASP A 22 19.32 -22.04 -30.06
CA ASP A 22 18.25 -21.57 -29.18
C ASP A 22 18.64 -21.63 -27.69
N VAL A 23 17.80 -20.97 -26.85
CA VAL A 23 17.75 -21.08 -25.38
C VAL A 23 18.75 -20.10 -24.73
N ILE A 24 18.41 -19.00 -24.04
CA ILE A 24 17.27 -18.62 -23.18
C ILE A 24 17.22 -17.08 -23.18
N GLU A 25 16.06 -16.45 -23.39
CA GLU A 25 15.84 -15.08 -22.92
C GLU A 25 15.97 -15.11 -21.39
N GLN A 26 17.15 -14.82 -20.86
CA GLN A 26 17.27 -14.48 -19.45
C GLN A 26 16.70 -13.07 -19.29
N GLU A 27 15.39 -13.01 -19.12
CA GLU A 27 14.74 -11.90 -18.44
C GLU A 27 15.48 -11.71 -17.11
N VAL A 28 16.35 -10.70 -17.05
CA VAL A 28 16.84 -10.14 -15.80
C VAL A 28 15.62 -9.44 -15.19
N THR A 29 14.78 -10.22 -14.51
CA THR A 29 13.81 -9.67 -13.57
C THR A 29 14.62 -9.07 -12.44
N GLN A 30 14.86 -7.76 -12.54
CA GLN A 30 15.44 -6.97 -11.48
C GLN A 30 14.45 -6.98 -10.30
N THR A 31 14.51 -8.03 -9.49
CA THR A 31 13.83 -8.13 -8.19
C THR A 31 14.56 -7.22 -7.20
N THR A 32 14.51 -5.92 -7.45
CA THR A 32 14.69 -4.94 -6.38
C THR A 32 13.52 -5.15 -5.44
N ILE A 33 13.74 -5.86 -4.34
CA ILE A 33 12.77 -6.00 -3.25
C ILE A 33 12.67 -4.64 -2.56
N HIS A 34 11.90 -3.75 -3.15
CA HIS A 34 11.31 -2.63 -2.46
C HIS A 34 10.15 -3.18 -1.61
N THR A 35 10.42 -3.55 -0.36
CA THR A 35 9.39 -4.01 0.60
C THR A 35 8.51 -2.86 1.12
N GLY A 36 8.47 -1.71 0.44
CA GLY A 36 7.75 -0.52 0.89
C GLY A 36 6.66 -0.07 -0.08
N GLY A 37 6.10 -0.97 -0.89
CA GLY A 37 5.02 -0.61 -1.80
C GLY A 37 3.82 -0.11 -1.00
N SER A 38 3.25 1.03 -1.38
CA SER A 38 1.95 1.43 -0.86
C SER A 38 0.93 0.40 -1.33
N ILE A 39 0.21 -0.24 -0.40
CA ILE A 39 -0.93 -1.09 -0.73
C ILE A 39 -1.95 -0.24 -1.49
N GLY A 40 -2.41 -0.73 -2.65
CA GLY A 40 -3.45 -0.05 -3.43
C GLY A 40 -4.77 0.02 -2.67
N PHE A 41 -5.61 1.01 -2.94
CA PHE A 41 -6.91 1.15 -2.28
C PHE A 41 -7.75 -0.14 -2.41
N GLU A 42 -7.84 -0.70 -3.62
CA GLU A 42 -8.57 -1.94 -3.89
C GLU A 42 -8.01 -3.13 -3.10
N GLU A 43 -6.69 -3.26 -3.04
CA GLU A 43 -6.04 -4.32 -2.27
C GLU A 43 -6.33 -4.18 -0.76
N HIS A 44 -6.36 -2.95 -0.24
CA HIS A 44 -6.72 -2.68 1.15
C HIS A 44 -8.21 -3.01 1.42
N CYS A 45 -9.10 -2.71 0.48
CA CYS A 45 -10.51 -3.09 0.54
C CYS A 45 -10.68 -4.62 0.56
N LEU A 46 -10.00 -5.35 -0.34
CA LEU A 46 -10.08 -6.82 -0.39
C LEU A 46 -9.63 -7.44 0.93
N LYS A 47 -8.49 -7.00 1.47
CA LYS A 47 -8.00 -7.47 2.77
C LYS A 47 -8.97 -7.18 3.90
N LEU A 48 -9.63 -6.02 3.90
CA LEU A 48 -10.60 -5.70 4.93
C LEU A 48 -11.89 -6.51 4.77
N LYS A 49 -12.35 -6.73 3.54
CA LYS A 49 -13.49 -7.61 3.21
C LYS A 49 -13.27 -9.04 3.69
N GLU A 50 -12.06 -9.59 3.50
CA GLU A 50 -11.71 -10.92 4.01
C GLU A 50 -11.79 -11.02 5.55
N LEU A 51 -11.53 -9.91 6.25
CA LEU A 51 -11.56 -9.86 7.71
C LEU A 51 -12.98 -9.65 8.28
N THR A 52 -13.80 -8.83 7.62
CA THR A 52 -15.12 -8.44 8.13
C THR A 52 -16.26 -9.23 7.50
N GLY A 53 -16.05 -9.83 6.33
CA GLY A 53 -17.10 -10.45 5.52
C GLY A 53 -18.01 -9.46 4.78
N GLU A 54 -17.79 -8.15 4.96
CA GLU A 54 -18.59 -7.07 4.36
C GLU A 54 -17.77 -6.30 3.33
N ASP A 55 -18.42 -5.77 2.29
CA ASP A 55 -17.77 -4.84 1.36
C ASP A 55 -17.46 -3.52 2.08
N PRO A 56 -16.17 -3.17 2.26
CA PRO A 56 -15.82 -2.04 3.10
C PRO A 56 -15.99 -0.71 2.35
N SER A 57 -16.50 0.28 3.06
CA SER A 57 -16.52 1.67 2.61
C SER A 57 -15.17 2.35 2.83
N PHE A 58 -15.01 3.53 2.24
CA PHE A 58 -13.87 4.41 2.55
C PHE A 58 -13.75 4.69 4.06
N ILE A 59 -14.88 4.86 4.76
CA ILE A 59 -14.90 5.11 6.22
C ILE A 59 -14.36 3.91 6.99
N ASP A 60 -14.73 2.68 6.58
CA ASP A 60 -14.21 1.46 7.21
C ASP A 60 -12.68 1.39 7.09
N LEU A 61 -12.13 1.70 5.91
CA LEU A 61 -10.67 1.75 5.69
C LEU A 61 -10.02 2.85 6.53
N TYR A 62 -10.66 4.01 6.59
CA TYR A 62 -10.17 5.16 7.36
C TYR A 62 -10.09 4.82 8.85
N TYR A 63 -11.16 4.22 9.41
CA TYR A 63 -11.21 3.82 10.82
C TYR A 63 -10.29 2.65 11.14
N LYS A 64 -10.14 1.68 10.22
CA LYS A 64 -9.14 0.61 10.35
C LYS A 64 -7.73 1.16 10.51
N THR A 65 -7.44 2.31 9.92
CA THR A 65 -6.12 2.95 9.95
C THR A 65 -5.96 3.84 11.18
N HIS A 66 -6.92 4.72 11.45
CA HIS A 66 -6.73 5.86 12.35
C HIS A 66 -7.37 5.75 13.74
N LEU A 67 -8.24 4.77 14.00
CA LEU A 67 -8.79 4.58 15.35
C LEU A 67 -7.77 3.99 16.32
N THR A 68 -8.01 4.16 17.62
CA THR A 68 -7.27 3.41 18.65
C THR A 68 -7.60 1.91 18.57
N ALA A 69 -6.73 1.05 19.11
CA ALA A 69 -6.99 -0.39 19.14
C ALA A 69 -8.30 -0.75 19.86
N LYS A 70 -8.66 0.00 20.92
CA LYS A 70 -9.92 -0.18 21.65
C LYS A 70 -11.12 0.17 20.77
N SER A 71 -11.08 1.33 20.11
CA SER A 71 -12.19 1.77 19.25
C SER A 71 -12.34 0.93 17.99
N LYS A 72 -11.25 0.39 17.40
CA LYS A 72 -11.34 -0.60 16.32
C LYS A 72 -12.13 -1.84 16.73
N LYS A 73 -11.90 -2.36 17.94
CA LYS A 73 -12.62 -3.54 18.44
C LYS A 73 -14.12 -3.28 18.61
N ILE A 74 -14.50 -2.08 19.02
CA ILE A 74 -15.90 -1.68 19.17
C ILE A 74 -16.55 -1.57 17.78
N TYR A 75 -15.95 -0.76 16.89
CA TYR A 75 -16.48 -0.49 15.56
C TYR A 75 -16.60 -1.77 14.71
N PHE A 76 -15.52 -2.54 14.59
CA PHE A 76 -15.53 -3.81 13.84
C PHE A 76 -16.18 -4.97 14.62
N GLY A 77 -16.60 -4.74 15.87
CA GLY A 77 -17.43 -5.66 16.64
C GLY A 77 -18.92 -5.54 16.33
N GLY A 78 -19.31 -4.59 15.46
CA GLY A 78 -20.69 -4.38 15.00
C GLY A 78 -21.37 -3.13 15.57
N ASP A 79 -20.76 -2.44 16.54
CA ASP A 79 -21.28 -1.19 17.08
C ASP A 79 -20.70 0.01 16.31
N LYS A 80 -21.22 0.25 15.10
CA LYS A 80 -20.74 1.29 14.19
C LYS A 80 -21.13 2.72 14.61
N GLU A 81 -22.08 2.87 15.53
CA GLU A 81 -22.57 4.16 16.02
C GLU A 81 -21.89 4.61 17.33
N ALA A 82 -21.19 3.70 18.02
CA ALA A 82 -20.49 4.02 19.24
C ALA A 82 -19.46 5.16 19.06
N PRO A 83 -19.28 6.01 20.09
CA PRO A 83 -18.18 6.96 20.12
C PRO A 83 -16.82 6.27 19.94
N VAL A 84 -15.98 6.80 19.05
CA VAL A 84 -14.66 6.27 18.74
C VAL A 84 -13.56 7.28 19.04
N ASP A 85 -12.43 6.77 19.51
CA ASP A 85 -11.22 7.55 19.76
C ASP A 85 -10.22 7.34 18.63
N PHE A 86 -9.60 8.43 18.18
CA PHE A 86 -8.55 8.44 17.17
C PHE A 86 -7.17 8.38 17.81
N VAL A 87 -6.20 7.79 17.10
CA VAL A 87 -4.80 7.78 17.56
C VAL A 87 -4.24 9.20 17.57
N ASN A 88 -4.62 10.03 16.60
CA ASN A 88 -4.16 11.41 16.46
C ASN A 88 -5.33 12.36 16.18
N GLU A 89 -5.21 13.57 16.72
CA GLU A 89 -6.19 14.65 16.57
C GLU A 89 -6.41 15.05 15.10
N THR A 90 -5.34 15.10 14.30
CA THR A 90 -5.44 15.41 12.87
C THR A 90 -6.37 14.45 12.13
N SER A 91 -6.35 13.16 12.49
CA SER A 91 -7.23 12.17 11.88
C SER A 91 -8.69 12.35 12.26
N ARG A 92 -8.96 12.79 13.50
CA ARG A 92 -10.32 13.15 13.94
C ARG A 92 -10.84 14.35 13.15
N VAL A 93 -10.07 15.43 13.09
CA VAL A 93 -10.46 16.67 12.37
C VAL A 93 -10.68 16.41 10.88
N ALA A 94 -9.86 15.54 10.26
CA ALA A 94 -9.99 15.23 8.84
C ALA A 94 -11.30 14.54 8.50
N ILE A 95 -11.75 13.55 9.29
CA ILE A 95 -13.03 12.88 9.03
C ILE A 95 -14.23 13.77 9.34
N GLU A 96 -14.15 14.57 10.40
CA GLU A 96 -15.19 15.56 10.72
C GLU A 96 -15.34 16.58 9.58
N SER A 97 -14.22 17.05 9.02
CA SER A 97 -14.22 17.98 7.89
C SER A 97 -14.76 17.34 6.62
N TYR A 98 -14.40 16.08 6.34
CA TYR A 98 -14.92 15.31 5.22
C TYR A 98 -16.44 15.16 5.32
N ASN A 99 -16.95 14.70 6.46
CA ASN A 99 -18.38 14.50 6.69
C ASN A 99 -19.16 15.82 6.58
N LYS A 100 -18.61 16.92 7.14
CA LYS A 100 -19.20 18.24 7.01
C LYS A 100 -19.27 18.72 5.56
N ALA A 101 -18.23 18.47 4.76
CA ALA A 101 -18.25 18.83 3.35
C ALA A 101 -19.28 18.02 2.56
N LEU A 102 -19.47 16.74 2.90
CA LEU A 102 -20.51 15.91 2.30
C LEU A 102 -21.91 16.42 2.65
N SER A 103 -22.19 16.71 3.92
CA SER A 103 -23.51 17.22 4.32
C SER A 103 -23.81 18.58 3.71
N GLN A 104 -22.81 19.45 3.58
CA GLN A 104 -22.98 20.74 2.88
C GLN A 104 -23.31 20.57 1.39
N LYS A 105 -22.74 19.55 0.73
CA LYS A 105 -22.91 19.35 -0.72
C LYS A 105 -24.20 18.61 -1.05
N TYR A 106 -24.60 17.66 -0.23
CA TYR A 106 -25.72 16.75 -0.51
C TYR A 106 -26.92 16.93 0.43
N GLY A 107 -26.80 17.78 1.44
CA GLY A 107 -27.76 17.88 2.55
C GLY A 107 -27.46 16.85 3.63
N ASP A 108 -28.09 17.02 4.79
CA ASP A 108 -28.27 15.91 5.71
C ASP A 108 -29.33 14.98 5.11
N ASP A 109 -29.01 13.69 4.97
CA ASP A 109 -29.96 12.71 4.46
C ASP A 109 -31.20 12.71 5.37
N PRO A 110 -32.39 13.06 4.86
CA PRO A 110 -33.60 13.02 5.66
C PRO A 110 -33.96 11.55 5.87
N THR A 111 -33.56 11.01 7.03
CA THR A 111 -34.03 9.70 7.51
C THR A 111 -35.54 9.72 7.72
#